data_AF-Q0I978-F1
#
_entry.id   AF-Q0I978-F1
#
_cell.length_a   1.000
_cell.length_b   1.000
_cell.length_c   1.000
_cell.angle_alpha   90.00
_cell.angle_beta   90.00
_cell.angle_gamma   90.00
#
_symmetry.space_group_name_H-M   'P 1'
#
loop_
_entity.id
_entity.type
_entity.pdbx_description
1 polymer ?
#
loop_
_entity_poly.entity_id
_entity_poly.type
_entity_poly.pdbx_seq_one_letter_code
_entity_poly.pdbx_strand_id
1 'polypeptide(L)' 'MAYFSHYKHFTIRYKLSDGSKQEACFYASDAWEARILAMEFYEHIRRWPNSIDLIHEVGCRF' A
#
# COMPACT_ATOMS: atom_id res chain seq x y z
N MET A 1 -27.10 10.97 -0.59
CA MET A 1 -25.95 10.26 0.00
C MET A 1 -25.01 9.93 -1.15
N ALA A 2 -23.95 10.72 -1.32
CA ALA A 2 -22.96 10.43 -2.36
C ALA A 2 -22.08 9.29 -1.85
N TYR A 3 -22.34 8.07 -2.30
CA TYR A 3 -21.45 6.92 -2.13
C TYR A 3 -20.28 7.09 -3.11
N PHE A 4 -19.41 8.04 -2.80
CA PHE A 4 -18.15 8.19 -3.49
C PHE A 4 -17.25 7.05 -3.00
N SER A 5 -17.28 5.93 -3.71
CA SER A 5 -16.15 4.99 -3.73
C SER A 5 -14.95 5.69 -4.35
N HIS A 6 -14.35 6.65 -3.64
CA HIS A 6 -13.08 7.28 -3.99
C HIS A 6 -11.94 6.34 -3.59
N TYR A 7 -11.94 5.13 -4.16
CA TYR A 7 -10.78 4.28 -4.09
C TYR A 7 -9.68 4.97 -4.89
N LYS A 8 -8.64 5.38 -4.19
CA LYS A 8 -7.46 5.98 -4.78
C LYS A 8 -6.41 4.90 -4.98
N HIS A 9 -5.53 5.15 -5.93
CA HIS A 9 -4.42 4.26 -6.18
C HIS A 9 -3.30 4.57 -5.18
N PHE A 10 -2.89 3.57 -4.43
CA PHE A 10 -1.79 3.66 -3.47
C PHE A 10 -0.68 2.73 -3.90
N THR A 11 0.55 3.25 -3.93
CA THR A 11 1.76 2.47 -4.12
C THR A 11 2.50 2.36 -2.79
N ILE A 12 2.75 1.13 -2.37
CA ILE A 12 3.44 0.78 -1.14
C ILE A 12 4.79 0.21 -1.51
N ARG A 13 5.85 0.88 -1.07
CA ARG A 13 7.22 0.41 -1.24
C ARG A 13 7.70 -0.20 0.07
N TYR A 14 8.19 -1.44 0.00
CA TYR A 14 8.71 -2.15 1.16
C TYR A 14 10.04 -2.84 0.83
N LYS A 15 10.85 -3.04 1.86
CA LYS A 15 12.15 -3.72 1.74
C LYS A 15 12.03 -5.16 2.21
N LEU A 16 12.53 -6.07 1.38
CA LEU A 16 12.67 -7.48 1.75
C LEU A 16 13.90 -7.68 2.63
N SER A 17 13.95 -8.82 3.32
CA SER A 17 15.09 -9.20 4.18
C SER A 17 16.42 -9.29 3.41
N ASP A 18 16.34 -9.50 2.09
CA ASP A 18 17.47 -9.55 1.17
C ASP A 18 17.99 -8.16 0.77
N GLY A 19 17.37 -7.07 1.27
CA GLY A 19 17.70 -5.70 0.89
C GLY A 19 17.07 -5.23 -0.42
N SER A 20 16.47 -6.14 -1.18
CA SER A 20 15.66 -5.82 -2.37
C SER A 20 14.44 -4.96 -2.02
N LYS A 21 14.14 -3.97 -2.87
CA LYS A 21 12.95 -3.12 -2.74
C LYS A 21 11.85 -3.68 -3.62
N GLN A 22 10.66 -3.82 -3.07
CA GLN A 22 9.45 -4.22 -3.78
C GLN A 22 8.41 -3.12 -3.71
N GLU A 23 7.55 -3.09 -4.73
CA GLU A 23 6.47 -2.12 -4.84
C GLU A 23 5.16 -2.88 -5.07
N ALA A 24 4.14 -2.51 -4.31
CA ALA A 24 2.81 -3.08 -4.41
C ALA A 24 1.79 -1.96 -4.61
N CYS A 25 0.86 -2.20 -5.52
CA CYS A 25 -0.15 -1.23 -5.91
C CYS A 25 -1.53 -1.71 -5.47
N PHE A 26 -2.24 -0.88 -4.72
CA PHE A 26 -3.54 -1.19 -4.16
C PHE A 26 -4.52 -0.06 -4.38
N TYR A 27 -5.78 -0.41 -4.62
CA TYR A 27 -6.88 0.54 -4.57
C TYR A 27 -7.42 0.55 -3.16
N ALA A 28 -7.38 1.70 -2.50
CA ALA A 28 -7.84 1.86 -1.13
C ALA A 28 -8.48 3.24 -0.95
N SER A 29 -9.32 3.40 0.06
CA SER A 29 -9.91 4.71 0.36
C SER A 29 -8.84 5.65 0.94
N ASP A 30 -7.98 5.10 1.80
CA ASP A 30 -6.94 5.81 2.54
C ASP A 30 -5.65 5.00 2.67
N ALA A 31 -4.55 5.68 3.03
CA ALA A 31 -3.24 5.06 3.25
C ALA A 31 -3.27 3.95 4.33
N TRP A 32 -4.18 4.05 5.31
CA TRP A 32 -4.37 3.03 6.33
C TRP A 32 -4.94 1.73 5.75
N GLU A 33 -6.00 1.83 4.94
CA GLU A 33 -6.61 0.69 4.29
C GLU A 33 -5.61 0.04 3.30
N ALA A 34 -4.86 0.85 2.56
CA ALA A 34 -3.78 0.35 1.69
C ALA A 34 -2.74 -0.47 2.48
N ARG A 35 -2.38 -0.02 3.69
CA ARG A 35 -1.47 -0.74 4.59
C ARG A 35 -2.04 -2.09 5.03
N ILE A 36 -3.32 -2.11 5.40
CA ILE A 36 -4.02 -3.35 5.79
C ILE A 36 -3.99 -4.35 4.63
N LEU A 37 -4.39 -3.91 3.43
CA LEU A 37 -4.36 -4.73 2.22
C LEU A 37 -2.96 -5.28 1.94
N ALA A 38 -1.92 -4.45 2.10
CA ALA A 38 -0.54 -4.91 1.94
C ALA A 38 -0.14 -5.98 2.97
N MET A 39 -0.59 -5.85 4.23
CA MET A 39 -0.36 -6.87 5.26
C MET A 39 -1.17 -8.15 5.03
N GLU A 40 -2.34 -8.07 4.40
CA GLU A 40 -3.13 -9.25 4.03
C GLU A 40 -2.54 -9.99 2.83
N PHE A 41 -2.10 -9.26 1.80
CA PHE A 41 -1.55 -9.86 0.59
C PHE A 41 -0.10 -10.34 0.74
N TYR A 42 0.72 -9.63 1.53
CA TYR A 42 2.13 -9.96 1.69
C TYR A 42 2.45 -10.37 3.13
N GLU A 43 2.68 -11.67 3.34
CA GLU A 43 3.08 -12.21 4.65
C GLU A 43 4.34 -11.52 5.20
N HIS A 44 5.25 -11.11 4.31
CA HIS A 44 6.47 -10.40 4.71
C HIS A 44 6.17 -9.08 5.41
N ILE A 45 5.23 -8.30 4.86
CA ILE A 45 4.78 -7.03 5.43
C ILE A 45 4.01 -7.28 6.74
N ARG A 46 3.22 -8.35 6.80
CA ARG A 46 2.51 -8.77 8.03
C ARG A 46 3.47 -9.10 9.16
N ARG A 47 4.55 -9.83 8.85
CA ARG A 47 5.57 -10.25 9.82
C ARG A 47 6.50 -9.09 10.21
N TRP A 48 6.76 -8.16 9.28
CA TRP A 48 7.64 -7.03 9.49
C TRP A 48 6.97 -5.72 9.07
N PRO A 49 6.02 -5.17 9.86
CA PRO A 49 5.31 -3.95 9.51
C PRO A 49 6.21 -2.70 9.37
N ASN A 50 7.43 -2.76 9.92
CA ASN A 50 8.46 -1.73 9.78
C ASN A 50 9.26 -1.82 8.46
N SER A 51 9.02 -2.84 7.64
CA SER A 51 9.67 -2.99 6.34
C SER A 51 9.10 -2.05 5.27
N ILE A 52 7.91 -1.49 5.53
CA ILE A 52 7.27 -0.49 4.67
C ILE A 52 8.06 0.80 4.77
N ASP A 53 8.63 1.20 3.65
CA ASP A 53 9.44 2.41 3.50
C ASP A 53 8.56 3.62 3.15
N LEU A 54 7.55 3.39 2.31
CA LEU A 54 6.71 4.46 1.77
C LEU A 54 5.30 3.93 1.44
N ILE A 55 4.28 4.73 1.75
CA ILE A 55 2.92 4.56 1.22
C ILE A 55 2.59 5.86 0.51
N HIS A 56 2.38 5.80 -0.81
CA HIS A 56 2.15 6.97 -1.64
C HIS A 56 0.84 6.85 -2.39
N GLU A 57 -0.03 7.84 -2.21
CA GLU A 57 -1.20 8.03 -3.06
C GLU A 57 -0.73 8.45 -4.45
N VAL A 58 -0.85 7.55 -5.42
CA VAL A 58 -0.67 7.86 -6.83
C VAL A 58 -1.98 8.48 -7.30
N GLY A 59 -2.09 9.80 -7.16
CA GLY A 59 -3.13 10.53 -7.85
C GLY A 59 -2.98 10.30 -9.36
N CYS A 60 -4.03 9.81 -10.02
CA CYS A 60 -4.15 9.93 -11.47
C CYS A 60 -4.01 11.42 -11.83
N ARG A 61 -2.81 11.86 -12.20
CA ARG A 61 -2.64 13.08 -12.98
C ARG A 61 -3.19 12.75 -14.36
N PHE A 62 -4.44 13.16 -14.58
CA PHE A 62 -5.00 13.31 -15.92
C PHE A 62 -4.16 14.32 -16.72
#